data_AF-A0AA88NNL5-F1
#
_entry.id   AF-A0AA88NNL5-F1
#
_cell.length_a   1.000
_cell.length_b   1.000
_cell.length_c   1.000
_cell.angle_alpha   90.00
_cell.angle_beta   90.00
_cell.angle_gamma   90.00
#
_symmetry.space_group_name_H-M   'P 1'
#
loop_
_entity.id
_entity.type
_entity.pdbx_description
1 polymer ?
#
loop_
_entity_poly.entity_id
_entity_poly.type
_entity_poly.pdbx_seq_one_letter_code
_entity_poly.pdbx_strand_id
1 'polypeptide(L)'
;MRNGDASIILKNISISDTGTYECYVGYGGSSELVSRVTLTVRPPGDEDISAGGGAGHTGDGGDKDGHVGLVVGLSVVGVLLLVAGITAGFVMYKKHKGRSTY
;
A
#
# COMPACT_ATOMS: atom_id res chain seq x y z
N MET A 1 9.16 -18.19 -9.22
CA MET A 1 9.20 -16.75 -9.53
C MET A 1 10.62 -16.41 -9.91
N ARG A 2 10.85 -15.82 -11.09
CA ARG A 2 12.13 -15.18 -11.37
C ARG A 2 11.92 -13.71 -11.04
N ASN A 3 12.71 -13.18 -10.12
CA ASN A 3 12.77 -11.75 -9.79
C ASN A 3 11.50 -11.14 -9.18
N GLY A 4 10.54 -11.95 -8.72
CA GLY A 4 9.29 -11.45 -8.15
C GLY A 4 8.11 -11.41 -9.12
N ASP A 5 8.34 -11.65 -10.42
CA ASP A 5 7.29 -11.62 -11.43
C ASP A 5 6.55 -12.96 -11.53
N ALA A 6 5.24 -12.87 -11.76
CA ALA A 6 4.34 -13.97 -12.05
C ALA A 6 3.49 -13.65 -13.28
N SER A 7 3.23 -14.63 -14.12
CA SER A 7 2.40 -14.48 -15.31
C SER A 7 1.46 -15.66 -15.46
N ILE A 8 0.23 -15.38 -15.90
CA ILE A 8 -0.80 -16.38 -16.16
C ILE A 8 -1.14 -16.31 -17.65
N ILE A 9 -1.18 -17.46 -18.32
CA ILE A 9 -1.55 -17.58 -19.73
C ILE A 9 -2.79 -18.45 -19.81
N LEU A 10 -3.89 -17.90 -20.34
CA LEU A 10 -5.11 -18.65 -20.61
C LEU A 10 -5.08 -19.13 -22.07
N LYS A 11 -5.48 -20.39 -22.29
CA LYS A 11 -5.54 -21.01 -23.63
C LYS A 11 -6.92 -21.64 -23.82
N ASN A 12 -7.39 -21.69 -25.07
CA ASN A 12 -8.69 -22.26 -25.45
C ASN A 12 -9.87 -21.61 -24.69
N ILE A 13 -9.80 -20.29 -24.53
CA ILE A 13 -10.85 -19.49 -23.87
C ILE A 13 -12.16 -19.49 -24.66
N SER A 14 -13.25 -19.35 -23.92
CA SER A 14 -14.64 -19.38 -24.38
C SER A 14 -15.42 -18.22 -23.76
N ILE A 15 -16.64 -17.98 -24.23
CA ILE A 15 -17.49 -16.90 -23.71
C ILE A 15 -17.73 -17.04 -22.19
N SER A 16 -17.83 -18.27 -21.67
CA SER A 16 -18.01 -18.55 -20.24
C SER A 16 -16.80 -18.20 -19.37
N ASP A 17 -15.63 -17.94 -19.97
CA ASP A 17 -14.46 -17.44 -19.25
C ASP A 17 -14.50 -15.92 -19.04
N THR A 18 -15.55 -15.24 -19.52
CA THR A 18 -15.78 -13.82 -19.21
C THR A 18 -15.97 -13.64 -17.72
N GLY A 19 -15.18 -12.74 -17.12
CA GLY A 19 -15.27 -12.48 -15.70
C GLY A 19 -14.14 -11.61 -15.18
N THR A 20 -14.16 -11.42 -13.86
CA THR A 20 -13.13 -10.68 -13.13
C THR A 20 -12.15 -11.67 -12.53
N TYR A 21 -10.88 -11.55 -12.90
CA TYR A 21 -9.77 -12.33 -12.38
C TYR A 21 -8.99 -11.50 -11.37
N GLU A 22 -8.72 -12.09 -10.22
CA GLU A 22 -8.02 -11.44 -9.11
C GLU A 22 -6.72 -12.17 -8.81
N CYS A 23 -5.64 -11.42 -8.71
CA CYS A 23 -4.33 -11.92 -8.33
C CYS A 23 -4.06 -11.59 -6.87
N TYR A 24 -3.78 -12.63 -6.08
CA TYR A 24 -3.41 -12.50 -4.68
C TYR A 24 -1.97 -12.98 -4.49
N VAL A 25 -1.20 -12.22 -3.71
CA VAL A 25 0.18 -12.58 -3.32
C VAL A 25 0.23 -12.67 -1.81
N GLY A 26 0.87 -13.72 -1.29
CA GLY A 26 0.87 -13.99 0.15
C GLY A 26 2.10 -14.75 0.63
N TYR A 27 2.43 -14.54 1.90
CA TYR A 27 3.47 -15.25 2.63
C TYR A 27 3.01 -15.48 4.07
N GLY A 28 3.28 -16.67 4.64
CA GLY A 28 3.02 -16.95 6.05
C GLY A 28 1.54 -16.90 6.47
N GLY A 29 0.61 -17.22 5.57
CA GLY A 29 -0.83 -17.31 5.86
C GLY A 29 -1.62 -16.01 5.66
N SER A 30 -0.95 -14.91 5.28
CA SER A 30 -1.58 -13.67 4.81
C SER A 30 -1.53 -13.60 3.28
N SER A 31 -2.60 -13.11 2.64
CA SER A 31 -2.64 -12.78 1.22
C SER A 31 -3.19 -11.38 0.99
N GLU A 32 -2.64 -10.69 0.00
CA GLU A 32 -3.04 -9.35 -0.42
C GLU A 32 -3.45 -9.37 -1.90
N LEU A 33 -4.54 -8.67 -2.23
CA LEU A 33 -4.96 -8.47 -3.61
C LEU A 33 -3.99 -7.49 -4.29
N VAL A 34 -3.27 -7.94 -5.31
CA VAL A 34 -2.27 -7.12 -6.02
C VAL A 34 -2.75 -6.65 -7.39
N SER A 35 -3.71 -7.35 -8.01
CA SER A 35 -4.24 -6.97 -9.32
C SER A 35 -5.64 -7.55 -9.55
N ARG A 36 -6.45 -6.81 -10.31
CA ARG A 36 -7.78 -7.22 -10.77
C ARG A 36 -7.88 -6.92 -12.26
N VAL A 37 -8.24 -7.92 -13.05
CA VAL A 37 -8.35 -7.85 -14.51
C VAL A 37 -9.73 -8.34 -14.92
N THR A 38 -10.43 -7.59 -15.76
CA THR A 38 -11.68 -8.05 -16.37
C THR A 38 -11.37 -8.65 -17.73
N LEU A 39 -11.71 -9.92 -17.92
CA LEU A 39 -11.67 -10.59 -19.22
C LEU A 39 -13.08 -10.56 -19.81
N THR A 40 -13.21 -10.07 -21.03
CA THR A 40 -14.46 -10.13 -21.79
C THR A 40 -14.20 -10.89 -23.09
N VAL A 41 -14.92 -11.98 -23.28
CA VAL A 41 -14.85 -12.81 -24.48
C VAL A 41 -16.17 -12.69 -25.22
N ARG A 42 -16.11 -12.19 -26.46
CA ARG A 42 -17.29 -11.95 -27.30
C ARG A 42 -17.27 -12.85 -28.54
N PRO A 43 -18.44 -13.22 -29.07
CA PRO A 43 -18.53 -13.83 -30.39
C PRO A 43 -18.07 -12.83 -31.47
N PRO A 44 -17.54 -13.32 -32.60
CA PRO A 44 -17.19 -12.46 -33.72
C PRO A 44 -18.45 -11.80 -34.31
N GLY A 45 -18.43 -10.46 -34.47
CA GLY A 45 -19.55 -9.67 -35.01
C GLY A 45 -20.19 -8.67 -34.04
N ASP A 46 -19.80 -8.70 -32.76
CA ASP A 46 -20.13 -7.66 -31.79
C ASP A 46 -19.16 -6.47 -31.96
N GLU A 47 -19.42 -5.62 -32.95
CA GLU A 47 -18.72 -4.34 -33.13
C GLU A 47 -19.11 -3.37 -32.00
N ASP A 48 -18.12 -2.80 -31.31
CA ASP A 48 -18.34 -1.65 -30.44
C ASP A 48 -18.55 -0.42 -31.32
N ILE A 49 -19.81 -0.02 -31.56
CA ILE A 49 -20.11 1.31 -32.10
C ILE A 49 -19.77 2.32 -31.00
N SER A 50 -18.49 2.63 -30.85
CA SER A 50 -18.02 3.74 -30.05
C SER A 50 -18.18 5.05 -30.84
N ALA A 51 -19.44 5.50 -30.96
CA ALA A 51 -19.74 6.88 -31.29
C ALA A 51 -19.73 7.68 -29.99
N GLY A 52 -18.59 8.31 -29.66
CA GLY A 52 -18.49 9.05 -28.41
C GLY A 52 -17.19 9.79 -28.13
N GLY A 53 -16.70 10.60 -29.08
CA GLY A 53 -16.00 11.86 -28.78
C GLY A 53 -14.51 11.79 -28.41
N GLY A 54 -13.65 12.25 -29.31
CA GLY A 54 -12.27 12.58 -29.01
C GLY A 54 -12.12 13.88 -28.20
N ALA A 55 -11.21 13.84 -27.21
CA ALA A 55 -10.40 14.91 -26.64
C ALA A 55 -9.76 14.33 -25.36
N GLY A 56 -8.47 14.37 -25.06
CA GLY A 56 -7.30 14.92 -25.70
C GLY A 56 -6.12 14.43 -24.86
N HIS A 57 -5.02 14.07 -25.50
CA HIS A 57 -3.78 13.75 -24.83
C HIS A 57 -3.14 15.06 -24.33
N THR A 58 -2.93 15.17 -23.03
CA THR A 58 -1.82 15.97 -22.47
C THR A 58 -1.30 15.22 -21.26
N GLY A 59 -0.22 14.47 -21.48
CA GLY A 59 0.62 14.01 -20.40
C GLY A 59 1.48 15.17 -19.91
N ASP A 60 1.53 15.32 -18.59
CA ASP A 60 2.58 16.01 -17.83
C ASP A 60 2.39 15.51 -16.38
N GLY A 61 3.33 14.92 -15.65
CA GLY A 61 4.79 15.04 -15.71
C GLY A 61 5.26 15.58 -14.35
N GLY A 62 5.74 14.69 -13.48
CA GLY A 62 6.38 15.02 -12.17
C GLY A 62 5.40 15.32 -11.03
N ASP A 63 5.63 15.01 -9.76
CA ASP A 63 6.74 14.40 -9.04
C ASP A 63 6.15 13.80 -7.75
N LYS A 64 6.59 12.60 -7.34
CA LYS A 64 6.28 12.11 -5.99
C LYS A 64 7.38 12.62 -5.07
N ASP A 65 7.15 13.81 -4.51
CA ASP A 65 7.95 14.33 -3.41
C ASP A 65 7.98 13.31 -2.26
N GLY A 66 9.21 12.98 -1.86
CA GLY A 66 9.49 12.00 -0.85
C GLY A 66 9.11 12.46 0.56
N HIS A 67 8.50 11.56 1.32
CA HIS A 67 8.39 11.69 2.78
C HIS A 67 8.77 10.40 3.51
N VAL A 68 9.79 9.68 3.02
CA VAL A 68 10.34 8.52 3.76
C VAL A 68 11.24 8.99 4.92
N GLY A 69 11.72 10.25 4.91
CA GLY A 69 12.51 10.82 6.02
C GLY A 69 11.68 11.22 7.26
N LEU A 70 10.40 11.55 7.09
CA LEU A 70 9.55 12.06 8.18
C LEU A 70 9.21 10.97 9.20
N VAL A 71 8.99 9.74 8.74
CA VAL A 71 8.62 8.60 9.60
C VAL A 71 9.78 8.14 10.48
N VAL A 72 11.01 8.11 9.94
CA VAL A 72 12.19 7.66 10.71
C VAL A 72 12.60 8.71 11.75
N GLY A 73 12.53 10.00 11.42
CA GLY A 73 12.84 11.08 12.37
C GLY A 73 11.86 11.16 13.55
N LEU A 74 10.55 11.02 13.29
CA LEU A 74 9.51 11.03 14.33
C LEU A 74 9.66 9.87 15.32
N SER A 75 10.09 8.69 14.87
CA SER A 75 10.34 7.54 15.74
C SER A 75 11.48 7.82 16.73
N VAL A 76 12.61 8.38 16.26
CA VAL A 76 13.76 8.68 17.12
C VAL A 76 13.44 9.78 18.13
N VAL A 77 12.75 10.84 17.71
CA VAL A 77 12.32 11.93 18.61
C VAL A 77 11.33 11.41 19.65
N GLY A 78 10.37 10.56 19.27
CA GLY A 78 9.42 9.96 20.19
C GLY A 78 10.10 9.10 21.27
N VAL A 79 11.06 8.26 20.90
CA VAL A 79 11.82 7.43 21.86
C VAL A 79 12.62 8.29 22.84
N LEU A 80 13.29 9.35 22.35
CA LEU A 80 14.07 10.25 23.21
C LEU A 80 13.19 10.97 24.25
N LEU A 81 11.99 11.43 23.85
CA LEU A 81 11.05 12.09 24.76
C LEU A 81 10.52 11.14 25.83
N LEU A 82 10.23 9.89 25.50
CA LEU A 82 9.80 8.87 26.47
C LEU A 82 10.89 8.61 27.53
N VAL A 83 12.14 8.46 27.10
CA VAL A 83 13.28 8.25 28.02
C VAL A 83 13.50 9.48 28.91
N ALA A 84 13.45 10.68 28.34
CA ALA A 84 13.56 11.93 29.10
C ALA A 84 12.41 12.10 30.12
N GLY A 85 11.18 11.74 29.75
CA GLY A 85 10.03 11.76 30.64
C GLY A 85 10.16 10.79 31.81
N ILE A 86 10.60 9.56 31.56
CA ILE A 86 10.83 8.55 32.61
C ILE A 86 11.93 9.00 33.57
N THR A 87 13.05 9.52 33.05
CA THR A 87 14.16 9.99 33.88
C THR A 87 13.78 11.20 34.74
N ALA A 88 13.13 12.22 34.14
CA ALA A 88 12.64 13.38 34.88
C ALA A 88 11.58 13.00 35.92
N GLY A 89 10.64 12.12 35.56
CA GLY A 89 9.62 11.60 36.46
C GLY A 89 10.22 10.83 37.63
N PHE A 90 11.21 9.97 37.39
CA PHE A 90 11.93 9.23 38.44
C PHE A 90 12.70 10.15 39.38
N VAL A 91 13.38 11.17 38.86
CA VAL A 91 14.10 12.18 39.67
C VAL A 91 13.13 13.00 40.50
N MET A 92 12.04 13.48 39.90
CA MET A 92 10.97 14.20 40.59
C MET A 92 10.32 13.33 41.68
N TYR A 93 10.03 12.06 41.38
CA TYR A 93 9.46 11.10 42.33
C TYR A 93 10.39 10.88 43.53
N LYS A 94 11.70 10.71 43.29
CA LYS A 94 12.70 10.61 44.37
C LYS A 94 12.79 11.91 45.17
N LYS A 95 12.75 13.07 44.52
CA LYS A 95 12.80 14.38 45.18
C LYS A 95 11.55 14.66 46.02
N HIS A 96 10.36 14.24 45.56
CA HIS A 96 9.12 14.33 46.33
C HIS A 96 9.11 13.38 47.52
N LYS A 97 9.54 12.12 47.33
CA LYS A 97 9.62 11.15 48.44
C LYS A 97 10.66 11.57 49.49
N GLY A 98 11.78 12.15 49.08
CA GLY A 98 12.79 12.70 49.98
C GLY A 98 12.40 14.01 50.68
N ARG A 99 11.37 14.72 50.19
CA ARG A 99 10.77 15.91 50.85
C ARG A 99 9.55 15.59 51.72
N SER A 100 8.97 14.40 51.58
CA SER A 100 7.80 13.94 52.36
C SER A 100 8.19 13.34 53.72
N THR A 101 9.46 13.46 54.13
CA THR A 101 9.98 13.08 55.45
C THR A 101 10.76 14.24 56.06
N TYR A 102 10.05 15.31 56.40
CA TYR A 102 10.40 16.23 57.48
C TYR A 102 9.11 16.88 57.98
#